data_AF-A0A2N1XER6-F1
#
_entry.id   AF-A0A2N1XER6-F1
#
_cell.length_a   1.000
_cell.length_b   1.000
_cell.length_c   1.000
_cell.angle_alpha   90.00
_cell.angle_beta   90.00
_cell.angle_gamma   90.00
#
_symmetry.space_group_name_H-M   'P 1'
#
loop_
_entity.id
_entity.type
_entity.pdbx_description
1 polymer ?
#
loop_
_entity_poly.entity_id
_entity_poly.type
_entity_poly.pdbx_seq_one_letter_code
_entity_poly.pdbx_strand_id
1 'polypeptide(L)'
;MARLTDVSFKIAGSKYRLTLDFDDAALMQDTIAFDVVAERIGGKLPSETIDARVEIIPGQDLIVIHVAGQEVFRTDVFDHAATPAEQFIQAMPASMFGGDPILGCAVKAGLSSIIGQAIDCCRSLEAGARWRVVAEYLRCMAQNFGKISRIAMFRAFRCVLGGDGD
;
A
#
# COMPACT_ATOMS: atom_id res chain seq x y z
N MET A 1 1.64 6.12 15.50
CA MET A 1 1.16 5.28 14.38
C MET A 1 -0.30 4.94 14.58
N ALA A 2 -1.16 5.40 13.67
CA ALA A 2 -2.58 5.10 13.68
C ALA A 2 -2.86 3.89 12.79
N ARG A 3 -3.46 2.83 13.35
CA ARG A 3 -3.78 1.63 12.58
C ARG A 3 -4.99 1.86 11.68
N LEU A 4 -4.79 1.75 10.37
CA LEU A 4 -5.85 1.92 9.38
C LEU A 4 -6.63 0.63 9.18
N THR A 5 -5.94 -0.50 9.16
CA THR A 5 -6.54 -1.81 8.89
C THR A 5 -5.71 -2.93 9.50
N ASP A 6 -6.39 -3.91 10.10
CA ASP A 6 -5.84 -5.17 10.58
C ASP A 6 -6.73 -6.29 10.07
N VAL A 7 -6.28 -7.00 9.04
CA VAL A 7 -7.04 -8.13 8.48
C VAL A 7 -6.25 -9.39 8.71
N SER A 8 -6.91 -10.42 9.25
CA SER A 8 -6.31 -11.74 9.35
C SER A 8 -7.16 -12.80 8.66
N PHE A 9 -6.49 -13.71 7.96
CA PHE A 9 -7.11 -14.79 7.21
C PHE A 9 -6.30 -16.07 7.36
N LYS A 10 -6.89 -17.23 7.05
CA LYS A 10 -6.22 -18.54 7.14
C LYS A 10 -6.21 -19.20 5.77
N ILE A 11 -5.03 -19.66 5.34
CA ILE A 11 -4.84 -20.40 4.08
C ILE A 11 -3.92 -21.58 4.35
N ALA A 12 -4.29 -22.76 3.86
CA ALA A 12 -3.50 -23.99 3.97
C ALA A 12 -3.03 -24.32 5.41
N GLY A 13 -3.80 -23.92 6.43
CA GLY A 13 -3.49 -24.14 7.85
C GLY A 13 -2.55 -23.11 8.47
N SER A 14 -2.01 -22.18 7.69
CA SER A 14 -1.24 -21.02 8.18
C SER A 14 -2.18 -19.82 8.36
N LYS A 15 -1.91 -18.99 9.37
CA LYS A 15 -2.62 -17.72 9.57
C LYS A 15 -1.78 -16.59 8.97
N TYR A 16 -2.42 -15.74 8.19
CA TYR A 16 -1.82 -14.54 7.61
C TYR A 16 -2.48 -13.31 8.22
N ARG A 17 -1.70 -12.26 8.38
CA ARG A 17 -2.15 -10.94 8.81
C ARG A 17 -1.63 -9.91 7.82
N LEU A 18 -2.50 -9.00 7.40
CA LEU A 18 -2.16 -7.80 6.66
C LEU A 18 -2.51 -6.61 7.53
N THR A 19 -1.52 -5.78 7.81
CA THR A 19 -1.66 -4.55 8.59
C THR A 19 -1.32 -3.36 7.69
N LEU A 20 -2.17 -2.35 7.73
CA LEU A 20 -1.96 -1.06 7.07
C LEU A 20 -1.93 -0.03 8.19
N ASP A 21 -0.80 0.61 8.38
CA ASP A 21 -0.58 1.62 9.41
C ASP A 21 -0.26 2.96 8.76
N PHE A 22 -0.69 4.04 9.42
CA PHE A 22 -0.37 5.40 9.04
C PHE A 22 0.69 5.96 10.00
N ASP A 23 1.78 6.45 9.42
CA ASP A 23 2.88 7.05 10.15
C ASP A 23 2.61 8.54 10.38
N ASP A 24 2.11 8.83 11.58
CA ASP A 24 1.84 10.17 12.08
C ASP A 24 3.11 10.99 12.32
N ALA A 25 4.27 10.35 12.51
CA ALA A 25 5.53 11.05 12.66
C ALA A 25 6.03 11.62 11.33
N ALA A 26 5.79 10.91 10.22
CA ALA A 26 6.12 11.38 8.88
C ALA A 26 5.42 12.69 8.52
N LEU A 27 4.20 12.91 9.06
CA LEU A 27 3.45 14.15 8.85
C LEU A 27 4.18 15.40 9.34
N MET A 28 5.01 15.28 10.36
CA MET A 28 5.79 16.41 10.86
C MET A 28 6.88 16.86 9.87
N GLN A 29 7.15 16.07 8.83
CA GLN A 29 8.14 16.30 7.79
C GLN A 29 7.50 16.55 6.41
N ASP A 30 6.24 17.04 6.39
CA ASP A 30 5.45 17.27 5.16
C ASP A 30 5.36 16.02 4.25
N THR A 31 5.51 14.83 4.85
CA THR A 31 5.50 13.55 4.16
C THR A 31 4.35 12.70 4.71
N ILE A 32 3.64 12.02 3.82
CA ILE A 32 2.52 11.17 4.18
C ILE A 32 2.98 9.74 3.95
N ALA A 33 3.24 9.01 5.02
CA ALA A 33 3.75 7.66 4.93
C ALA A 33 2.75 6.62 5.45
N PHE A 34 2.68 5.51 4.73
CA PHE A 34 1.87 4.35 5.05
C PHE A 34 2.73 3.11 5.06
N ASP A 35 2.65 2.34 6.14
CA ASP A 35 3.34 1.07 6.27
C ASP A 35 2.35 -0.07 5.97
N VAL A 36 2.80 -1.02 5.17
CA VAL A 36 2.08 -2.22 4.73
C VAL A 36 2.87 -3.43 5.19
N VAL A 37 2.38 -4.07 6.23
CA VAL A 37 3.04 -5.24 6.83
C VAL A 37 2.19 -6.47 6.57
N ALA A 38 2.77 -7.47 5.92
CA ALA A 38 2.16 -8.79 5.78
C ALA A 38 2.95 -9.80 6.61
N GLU A 39 2.26 -10.55 7.46
CA GLU A 39 2.86 -11.53 8.36
C GLU A 39 2.19 -12.90 8.17
N ARG A 40 3.00 -13.96 8.15
CA ARG A 40 2.56 -15.34 8.36
C ARG A 40 2.82 -15.70 9.82
N ILE A 41 1.76 -15.97 10.57
CA ILE A 41 1.78 -16.28 12.01
C ILE A 41 1.43 -17.75 12.21
N GLY A 42 2.45 -18.58 12.44
CA GLY A 42 2.31 -20.00 12.73
C GLY A 42 1.82 -20.86 11.55
N GLY A 43 1.49 -22.12 11.85
CA GLY A 43 1.17 -23.13 10.85
C GLY A 43 2.31 -24.12 10.64
N LYS A 44 2.40 -24.70 9.43
CA LYS A 44 3.46 -25.67 9.08
C LYS A 44 4.76 -25.01 8.63
N LEU A 45 4.69 -23.77 8.16
CA LEU A 45 5.83 -22.98 7.69
C LEU A 45 6.31 -22.03 8.80
N PRO A 46 7.60 -21.64 8.81
CA PRO A 46 8.11 -20.67 9.78
C PRO A 46 7.37 -19.33 9.64
N SER A 47 7.29 -18.59 10.74
CA SER A 47 6.79 -17.21 10.69
C SER A 47 7.67 -16.36 9.79
N GLU A 48 7.04 -15.49 9.02
CA GLU A 48 7.70 -14.64 8.03
C GLU A 48 6.93 -13.33 7.93
N THR A 49 7.67 -12.23 7.77
CA THR A 49 7.11 -10.88 7.68
C THR A 49 7.71 -10.17 6.49
N ILE A 50 6.86 -9.53 5.70
CA ILE A 50 7.25 -8.62 4.63
C ILE A 50 6.73 -7.23 5.00
N ASP A 51 7.63 -6.25 4.93
CA ASP A 51 7.35 -4.85 5.18
C ASP A 51 7.52 -4.06 3.89
N ALA A 52 6.54 -3.22 3.58
CA ALA A 52 6.63 -2.23 2.53
C ALA A 52 6.07 -0.89 3.01
N ARG A 53 6.64 0.20 2.52
CA ARG A 53 6.25 1.56 2.89
C ARG A 53 5.97 2.37 1.65
N VAL A 54 4.90 3.16 1.68
CA VAL A 54 4.59 4.16 0.65
C VAL A 54 4.76 5.53 1.27
N GLU A 55 5.58 6.35 0.64
CA GLU A 55 5.75 7.75 0.99
C GLU A 55 5.18 8.62 -0.12
N ILE A 56 4.34 9.57 0.27
CA ILE A 56 3.76 10.57 -0.61
C ILE A 56 4.30 11.90 -0.14
N ILE A 57 4.96 12.64 -1.02
CA ILE A 57 5.62 13.91 -0.71
C ILE A 57 4.89 15.01 -1.49
N PRO A 58 3.83 15.63 -0.92
CA PRO A 58 2.99 16.54 -1.68
C PRO A 58 3.72 17.79 -2.17
N GLY A 59 4.74 18.25 -1.45
CA GLY A 59 5.54 19.39 -1.87
C GLY A 59 6.44 19.14 -3.08
N GLN A 60 6.67 17.88 -3.44
CA GLN A 60 7.50 17.48 -4.58
C GLN A 60 6.70 16.77 -5.66
N ASP A 61 5.39 16.59 -5.46
CA ASP A 61 4.53 15.84 -6.36
C ASP A 61 5.01 14.37 -6.54
N LEU A 62 5.63 13.76 -5.52
CA LEU A 62 6.26 12.43 -5.60
C LEU A 62 5.54 11.34 -4.79
N ILE A 63 5.58 10.12 -5.33
CA ILE A 63 5.31 8.85 -4.63
C ILE A 63 6.57 8.00 -4.66
N VAL A 64 6.98 7.50 -3.49
CA VAL A 64 8.11 6.59 -3.32
C VAL A 64 7.61 5.31 -2.65
N ILE A 65 8.05 4.16 -3.15
CA ILE A 65 7.73 2.85 -2.59
C ILE A 65 9.03 2.22 -2.10
N HIS A 66 9.02 1.83 -0.83
CA HIS A 66 10.07 1.06 -0.21
C HIS A 66 9.57 -0.36 0.06
N VAL A 67 10.41 -1.35 -0.17
CA VAL A 67 10.16 -2.75 0.22
C VAL A 67 11.39 -3.23 0.98
N ALA A 68 11.18 -3.78 2.18
CA ALA A 68 12.26 -4.18 3.07
C ALA A 68 13.30 -3.07 3.32
N GLY A 69 12.84 -1.81 3.41
CA GLY A 69 13.68 -0.63 3.61
C GLY A 69 14.47 -0.15 2.38
N GLN A 70 14.32 -0.79 1.22
CA GLN A 70 14.95 -0.36 -0.04
C GLN A 70 13.94 0.36 -0.93
N GLU A 71 14.32 1.51 -1.49
CA GLU A 71 13.52 2.18 -2.54
C GLU A 71 13.48 1.28 -3.79
N VAL A 72 12.29 0.83 -4.16
CA VAL A 72 12.07 -0.02 -5.34
C VAL A 72 11.39 0.74 -6.48
N PHE A 73 10.74 1.85 -6.17
CA PHE A 73 10.01 2.65 -7.15
C PHE A 73 9.86 4.09 -6.70
N ARG A 74 9.94 4.99 -7.67
CA ARG A 74 9.73 6.43 -7.49
C ARG A 74 9.07 6.98 -8.75
N THR A 75 8.00 7.73 -8.57
CA THR A 75 7.29 8.41 -9.66
C THR A 75 6.70 9.73 -9.22
N ASP A 76 6.46 10.61 -10.18
CA ASP A 76 5.61 11.77 -9.98
C ASP A 76 4.12 11.34 -9.96
N VAL A 77 3.32 11.98 -9.11
CA VAL A 77 1.88 11.75 -8.91
C VAL A 77 1.07 12.08 -10.17
N PHE A 78 1.48 13.11 -10.92
CA PHE A 78 0.75 13.67 -12.05
C PHE A 78 1.43 13.42 -13.39
N ASP A 79 2.53 12.67 -13.43
CA ASP A 79 3.13 12.29 -14.70
C ASP A 79 2.21 11.31 -15.46
N HIS A 80 1.39 11.89 -16.34
CA HIS A 80 0.48 11.19 -17.23
C HIS A 80 1.18 10.38 -18.32
N ALA A 81 2.50 10.58 -18.52
CA ALA A 81 3.33 9.80 -19.42
C ALA A 81 4.02 8.63 -18.72
N ALA A 82 4.17 8.68 -17.39
CA ALA A 82 4.70 7.58 -16.60
C ALA A 82 3.66 6.45 -16.47
N THR A 83 4.17 5.21 -16.39
CA THR A 83 3.35 4.05 -16.01
C THR A 83 2.71 4.36 -14.66
N PRO A 84 1.37 4.42 -14.54
CA PRO A 84 0.70 4.72 -13.28
C PRO A 84 1.29 3.83 -12.18
N ALA A 85 1.60 4.38 -11.02
CA ALA A 85 2.19 3.63 -9.91
C ALA A 85 1.43 2.32 -9.62
N GLU A 86 0.11 2.32 -9.83
CA GLU A 86 -0.72 1.12 -9.77
C GLU A 86 -0.35 0.04 -10.80
N GLN A 87 -0.09 0.41 -12.06
CA GLN A 87 0.33 -0.52 -13.10
C GLN A 87 1.72 -1.09 -12.80
N PHE A 88 2.64 -0.27 -12.27
CA PHE A 88 3.95 -0.74 -11.82
C PHE A 88 3.79 -1.80 -10.72
N ILE A 89 2.96 -1.53 -9.70
CA ILE A 89 2.69 -2.50 -8.64
C ILE A 89 2.02 -3.76 -9.17
N GLN A 90 1.09 -3.63 -10.11
CA GLN A 90 0.43 -4.77 -10.75
C GLN A 90 1.41 -5.62 -11.57
N ALA A 91 2.41 -5.00 -12.19
CA ALA A 91 3.45 -5.69 -12.94
C ALA A 91 4.54 -6.32 -12.05
N MET A 92 4.68 -5.90 -10.78
CA MET A 92 5.64 -6.51 -9.87
C MET A 92 5.24 -7.96 -9.56
N PRO A 93 6.10 -8.95 -9.84
CA PRO A 93 5.82 -10.33 -9.47
C PRO A 93 5.84 -10.47 -7.96
N ALA A 94 4.98 -11.33 -7.40
CA ALA A 94 4.89 -11.51 -5.95
C ALA A 94 6.23 -11.97 -5.32
N SER A 95 7.04 -12.68 -6.10
CA SER A 95 8.40 -13.10 -5.73
C SER A 95 9.38 -11.96 -5.51
N MET A 96 9.14 -10.77 -6.08
CA MET A 96 9.99 -9.58 -5.89
C MET A 96 9.96 -9.05 -4.46
N PHE A 97 8.87 -9.32 -3.72
CA PHE A 97 8.77 -8.96 -2.29
C PHE A 97 9.54 -9.94 -1.38
N GLY A 98 10.10 -11.01 -1.95
CA GLY A 98 10.76 -12.09 -1.22
C GLY A 98 9.75 -13.02 -0.54
N GLY A 99 10.18 -14.25 -0.26
CA GLY A 99 9.44 -15.14 0.64
C GLY A 99 8.21 -15.82 0.06
N ASP A 100 7.18 -15.95 0.88
CA ASP A 100 5.88 -16.56 0.56
C ASP A 100 5.11 -15.76 -0.52
N PRO A 101 4.72 -16.39 -1.64
CA PRO A 101 3.86 -15.76 -2.65
C PRO A 101 2.57 -15.15 -2.07
N ILE A 102 2.00 -15.75 -1.03
CA ILE A 102 0.79 -15.24 -0.34
C ILE A 102 1.09 -13.91 0.35
N LEU A 103 2.26 -13.78 0.98
CA LEU A 103 2.67 -12.54 1.61
C LEU A 103 2.95 -11.46 0.56
N GLY A 104 3.67 -11.80 -0.52
CA GLY A 104 3.89 -10.89 -1.64
C GLY A 104 2.58 -10.38 -2.26
N CYS A 105 1.61 -11.29 -2.47
CA CYS A 105 0.25 -10.93 -2.87
C CYS A 105 -0.44 -9.96 -1.91
N ALA A 106 -0.35 -10.21 -0.60
CA ALA A 106 -0.98 -9.39 0.42
C ALA A 106 -0.38 -7.97 0.46
N VAL A 107 0.96 -7.86 0.41
CA VAL A 107 1.67 -6.57 0.35
C VAL A 107 1.30 -5.81 -0.93
N LYS A 108 1.38 -6.48 -2.08
CA LYS A 108 0.99 -5.90 -3.38
C LYS A 108 -0.44 -5.35 -3.36
N ALA A 109 -1.38 -6.10 -2.77
CA ALA A 109 -2.76 -5.66 -2.61
C ALA A 109 -2.89 -4.43 -1.69
N GLY A 110 -2.14 -4.41 -0.58
CA GLY A 110 -2.08 -3.27 0.33
C GLY A 110 -1.56 -2.01 -0.36
N LEU A 111 -0.37 -2.10 -0.97
CA LEU A 111 0.28 -1.01 -1.70
C LEU A 111 -0.62 -0.45 -2.81
N SER A 112 -1.18 -1.33 -3.65
CA SER A 112 -2.05 -0.92 -4.75
C SER A 112 -3.33 -0.24 -4.26
N SER A 113 -3.84 -0.61 -3.08
CA SER A 113 -5.05 0.02 -2.51
C SER A 113 -4.76 1.40 -1.93
N ILE A 114 -3.62 1.57 -1.25
CA ILE A 114 -3.17 2.87 -0.74
C ILE A 114 -2.91 3.81 -1.91
N ILE A 115 -2.12 3.38 -2.90
CA ILE A 115 -1.69 4.23 -4.01
C ILE A 115 -2.86 4.61 -4.92
N GLY A 116 -3.77 3.69 -5.20
CA GLY A 116 -4.99 4.02 -5.95
C GLY A 116 -5.80 5.10 -5.26
N GLN A 117 -6.06 4.93 -3.96
CA GLN A 117 -6.82 5.91 -3.20
C GLN A 117 -6.08 7.25 -3.05
N ALA A 118 -4.76 7.20 -2.93
CA ALA A 118 -3.90 8.37 -2.88
C ALA A 118 -4.00 9.21 -4.16
N ILE A 119 -3.91 8.56 -5.32
CA ILE A 119 -4.04 9.20 -6.63
C ILE A 119 -5.45 9.76 -6.81
N ASP A 120 -6.49 9.00 -6.45
CA ASP A 120 -7.87 9.47 -6.50
C ASP A 120 -8.09 10.72 -5.64
N CYS A 121 -7.50 10.75 -4.44
CA CYS A 121 -7.54 11.92 -3.57
C CYS A 121 -6.80 13.11 -4.19
N CYS A 122 -5.59 12.91 -4.75
CA CYS A 122 -4.86 13.96 -5.46
C CYS A 122 -5.69 14.55 -6.60
N ARG A 123 -6.29 13.71 -7.45
CA ARG A 123 -7.16 14.14 -8.56
C ARG A 123 -8.39 14.90 -8.08
N SER A 124 -9.03 14.45 -7.00
CA SER A 124 -10.20 15.12 -6.44
C SER A 124 -9.89 16.52 -5.87
N LEU A 125 -8.64 16.75 -5.49
CA LEU A 125 -8.13 17.98 -4.89
C LEU A 125 -7.22 18.78 -5.84
N GLU A 126 -7.15 18.37 -7.11
CA GLU A 126 -6.34 19.02 -8.14
C GLU A 126 -6.83 20.44 -8.41
N ALA A 127 -8.16 20.62 -8.41
CA ALA A 127 -8.80 21.92 -8.53
C ALA A 127 -8.37 22.86 -7.39
N GLY A 128 -7.47 23.80 -7.71
CA GLY A 128 -6.94 24.79 -6.77
C GLY A 128 -5.68 24.35 -6.01
N ALA A 129 -4.98 23.30 -6.46
CA ALA A 129 -3.74 22.79 -5.82
C ALA A 129 -3.89 22.43 -4.33
N ARG A 130 -5.13 22.12 -3.91
CA ARG A 130 -5.51 21.79 -2.54
C ARG A 130 -4.87 20.51 -2.03
N TRP A 131 -4.50 19.63 -2.95
CA TRP A 131 -3.81 18.38 -2.66
C TRP A 131 -2.42 18.60 -2.01
N ARG A 132 -1.78 19.76 -2.21
CA ARG A 132 -0.53 20.16 -1.53
C ARG A 132 -0.74 20.53 -0.07
N VAL A 133 -1.99 20.79 0.35
CA VAL A 133 -2.34 21.03 1.75
C VAL A 133 -2.53 19.67 2.41
N VAL A 134 -1.52 19.22 3.17
CA VAL A 134 -1.48 17.92 3.85
C VAL A 134 -2.78 17.62 4.61
N ALA A 135 -3.33 18.60 5.33
CA ALA A 135 -4.57 18.45 6.08
C ALA A 135 -5.80 18.09 5.22
N GLU A 136 -5.92 18.67 4.03
CA GLU A 136 -7.03 18.41 3.12
C GLU A 136 -6.88 17.07 2.41
N TYR A 137 -5.65 16.75 2.03
CA TYR A 137 -5.31 15.45 1.48
C TYR A 137 -5.59 14.32 2.47
N LEU A 138 -5.12 14.45 3.72
CA LEU A 138 -5.40 13.49 4.79
C LEU A 138 -6.89 13.38 5.06
N ARG A 139 -7.63 14.50 5.03
CA ARG A 139 -9.08 14.46 5.18
C ARG A 139 -9.74 13.65 4.07
N CYS A 140 -9.29 13.79 2.83
CA CYS A 140 -9.76 12.96 1.71
C CYS A 140 -9.43 11.48 1.93
N MET A 141 -8.18 11.16 2.28
CA MET A 141 -7.75 9.79 2.55
C MET A 141 -8.53 9.17 3.69
N ALA A 142 -8.75 9.92 4.78
CA ALA A 142 -9.47 9.46 5.95
C ALA A 142 -10.94 9.11 5.67
N GLN A 143 -11.61 9.89 4.82
CA GLN A 143 -12.97 9.59 4.37
C GLN A 143 -13.05 8.30 3.53
N ASN A 144 -11.92 7.87 2.95
CA ASN A 144 -11.85 6.69 2.11
C ASN A 144 -11.14 5.49 2.76
N PHE A 145 -10.68 5.57 4.02
CA PHE A 145 -10.04 4.43 4.71
C PHE A 145 -10.93 3.18 4.75
N GLY A 146 -12.23 3.35 4.95
CA GLY A 146 -13.18 2.23 4.89
C GLY A 146 -13.24 1.54 3.52
N LYS A 147 -12.98 2.28 2.43
CA LYS A 147 -12.88 1.71 1.08
C LYS A 147 -11.52 1.04 0.87
N ILE A 148 -10.42 1.66 1.30
CA ILE A 148 -9.06 1.11 1.23
C ILE A 148 -9.03 -0.29 1.86
N SER A 149 -9.58 -0.43 3.06
CA SER A 149 -9.62 -1.70 3.79
C SER A 149 -10.33 -2.81 3.00
N ARG A 150 -11.51 -2.51 2.43
CA ARG A 150 -12.29 -3.48 1.65
C ARG A 150 -11.61 -3.85 0.34
N ILE A 151 -11.04 -2.87 -0.37
CA ILE A 151 -10.34 -3.08 -1.64
C ILE A 151 -9.08 -3.92 -1.39
N ALA A 152 -8.29 -3.60 -0.36
CA ALA A 152 -7.11 -4.34 0.01
C ALA A 152 -7.44 -5.80 0.35
N MET A 153 -8.48 -6.03 1.15
CA MET A 153 -8.94 -7.37 1.49
C MET A 153 -9.41 -8.15 0.26
N PHE A 154 -10.22 -7.54 -0.60
CA PHE A 154 -10.72 -8.19 -1.82
C PHE A 154 -9.59 -8.52 -2.79
N ARG A 155 -8.65 -7.59 -3.02
CA ARG A 155 -7.49 -7.80 -3.89
C ARG A 155 -6.56 -8.87 -3.32
N ALA A 156 -6.29 -8.88 -2.02
CA ALA A 156 -5.48 -9.90 -1.38
C ALA A 156 -6.12 -11.28 -1.52
N PHE A 157 -7.42 -11.39 -1.27
CA PHE A 157 -8.17 -12.64 -1.42
C PHE A 157 -8.18 -13.13 -2.87
N ARG A 158 -8.37 -12.23 -3.85
CA ARG A 158 -8.33 -12.56 -5.27
C ARG A 158 -6.93 -13.00 -5.72
N CYS A 159 -5.87 -12.37 -5.25
CA CYS A 159 -4.50 -12.75 -5.57
C CYS A 159 -4.20 -14.17 -5.04
N VAL A 160 -4.60 -14.45 -3.80
CA VAL A 160 -4.41 -15.75 -3.16
C VAL A 160 -5.20 -16.87 -3.83
N LEU A 161 -6.49 -16.64 -4.12
CA LEU A 161 -7.38 -17.70 -4.64
C LEU A 161 -7.41 -17.80 -6.16
N GLY A 162 -7.19 -16.67 -6.85
CA GLY A 162 -7.22 -16.58 -8.30
C GLY A 162 -5.94 -17.06 -8.97
N GLY A 163 -4.84 -17.17 -8.22
CA GLY A 163 -3.56 -17.60 -8.79
C GLY A 163 -2.96 -16.60 -9.78
N ASP A 164 -3.30 -15.31 -9.68
CA ASP A 164 -2.65 -14.20 -10.40
C ASP A 164 -1.21 -13.99 -9.86
N GLY A 165 -0.41 -15.06 -9.86
CA GLY A 165 0.96 -15.14 -9.33
C GLY A 165 2.04 -14.99 -10.40
N ASP A 166 1.67 -14.85 -11.68
CA ASP A 166 2.57 -14.56 -12.80
C ASP A 166 1.86 -13.67 -13.84
#